data_AF-M0M578-F1
#
_entry.id   AF-M0M578-F1
#
_cell.length_a   1.000
_cell.length_b   1.000
_cell.length_c   1.000
_cell.angle_alpha   90.00
_cell.angle_beta   90.00
_cell.angle_gamma   90.00
#
_symmetry.space_group_name_H-M   'P 1'
#
loop_
_entity.id
_entity.type
_entity.pdbx_description
1 polymer ?
#
loop_
_entity_poly.entity_id
_entity_poly.type
_entity_poly.pdbx_seq_one_letter_code
_entity_poly.pdbx_strand_id
1 'polypeptide(L)'
;MAIPGYDSGSVAERTHESVGARVAIVAGVVPDGFRLERSGRDPPVDALGDPVDVVGLEASKAVEAVRLTLVYDPSRLPPGASPTDVTVAVQTGNGWDPLESTVDLDETTVTAVLNDSPSGETIVAGYDDRDQGRNRDQGRDAAGPTE
;
A
#
# COMPACT_ATOMS: atom_id res chain seq x y z
N MET A 1 10.13 1.20 -16.45
CA MET A 1 9.58 2.55 -16.69
C MET A 1 10.18 3.48 -15.64
N ALA A 2 10.49 4.75 -15.95
CA ALA A 2 11.11 5.66 -14.98
C ALA A 2 10.07 6.27 -14.05
N ILE A 3 10.40 6.41 -12.77
CA ILE A 3 9.61 7.22 -11.83
C ILE A 3 9.92 8.69 -12.13
N PRO A 4 8.94 9.52 -12.51
CA PRO A 4 9.17 10.94 -12.80
C PRO A 4 9.79 11.63 -11.59
N GLY A 5 10.98 12.22 -11.77
CA GLY A 5 11.72 12.92 -10.70
C GLY A 5 12.97 12.20 -10.19
N TYR A 6 13.21 10.94 -10.59
CA TYR A 6 14.39 10.18 -10.20
C TYR A 6 15.22 9.72 -11.40
N ASP A 7 16.55 9.66 -11.19
CA ASP A 7 17.48 9.23 -12.23
C ASP A 7 17.29 7.74 -12.55
N SER A 8 17.07 7.44 -13.82
CA SER A 8 16.71 6.11 -14.38
C SER A 8 17.73 4.98 -14.10
N GLY A 9 18.87 5.27 -13.47
CA GLY A 9 19.94 4.32 -13.20
C GLY A 9 19.77 3.45 -11.95
N SER A 10 18.85 3.80 -11.06
CA SER A 10 18.75 3.24 -9.70
C SER A 10 17.35 2.71 -9.34
N VAL A 11 16.53 2.42 -10.36
CA VAL A 11 15.16 1.91 -10.17
C VAL A 11 15.12 0.41 -10.43
N ALA A 12 14.70 -0.38 -9.45
CA ALA A 12 14.41 -1.79 -9.63
C ALA A 12 12.93 -2.07 -9.44
N GLU A 13 12.33 -2.71 -10.44
CA GLU A 13 10.93 -3.13 -10.42
C GLU A 13 10.87 -4.67 -10.35
N ARG A 14 10.01 -5.18 -9.48
CA ARG A 14 9.68 -6.61 -9.37
C ARG A 14 8.18 -6.76 -9.39
N THR A 15 7.71 -7.73 -10.16
CA THR A 15 6.30 -8.07 -10.29
C THR A 15 6.11 -9.54 -9.99
N HIS A 16 5.15 -9.85 -9.14
CA HIS A 16 4.68 -11.21 -8.89
C HIS A 16 3.35 -11.43 -9.60
N GLU A 17 3.39 -12.07 -10.76
CA GLU A 17 2.23 -12.22 -11.65
C GLU A 17 1.09 -13.02 -11.02
N SER A 18 1.39 -14.07 -10.23
CA SER A 18 0.35 -14.94 -9.66
C SER A 18 -0.59 -14.29 -8.63
N VAL A 19 -0.16 -13.20 -8.01
CA VAL A 19 -0.94 -12.47 -6.98
C VAL A 19 -1.20 -11.02 -7.39
N GLY A 20 -0.81 -10.63 -8.61
CA GLY A 20 -0.98 -9.27 -9.11
C GLY A 20 -0.22 -8.20 -8.31
N ALA A 21 0.84 -8.57 -7.59
CA ALA A 21 1.63 -7.63 -6.79
C ALA A 21 2.81 -7.08 -7.59
N ARG A 22 3.09 -5.79 -7.45
CA ARG A 22 4.22 -5.11 -8.07
C ARG A 22 4.89 -4.23 -7.03
N VAL A 23 6.21 -4.27 -6.97
CA VAL A 23 7.01 -3.40 -6.12
C VAL A 23 8.10 -2.76 -6.96
N ALA A 24 8.15 -1.44 -6.95
CA ALA A 24 9.24 -0.67 -7.52
C ALA A 24 9.98 0.04 -6.39
N ILE A 25 11.30 -0.09 -6.36
CA ILE A 25 12.18 0.61 -5.43
C ILE A 25 13.12 1.54 -6.21
N VAL A 26 13.31 2.74 -5.67
CA VAL A 26 14.36 3.67 -6.05
C VAL A 26 15.38 3.66 -4.93
N ALA A 27 16.57 3.13 -5.19
CA ALA A 27 17.64 3.10 -4.21
C ALA A 27 19.00 3.14 -4.90
N GLY A 28 19.96 3.81 -4.27
CA GLY A 28 21.34 3.86 -4.79
C GLY A 28 21.98 2.48 -4.96
N VAL A 29 21.57 1.49 -4.16
CA VAL A 29 21.95 0.08 -4.33
C VAL A 29 20.74 -0.82 -4.06
N VAL A 30 20.33 -1.57 -5.08
CA VAL A 30 19.31 -2.63 -4.97
C VAL A 30 20.02 -3.99 -4.91
N PRO A 31 19.71 -4.83 -3.90
CA PRO A 31 20.31 -6.15 -3.79
C PRO A 31 19.74 -7.12 -4.84
N ASP A 32 20.60 -7.98 -5.39
CA ASP A 32 20.19 -9.01 -6.36
C ASP A 32 19.17 -10.02 -5.80
N GLY A 33 19.16 -10.18 -4.47
CA GLY A 33 18.19 -11.03 -3.75
C GLY A 33 16.78 -10.44 -3.64
N PHE A 34 16.55 -9.20 -4.09
CA PHE A 34 15.25 -8.55 -4.03
C PHE A 34 14.21 -9.27 -4.89
N ARG A 35 13.20 -9.85 -4.23
CA ARG A 35 12.12 -10.60 -4.86
C ARG A 35 10.81 -10.48 -4.09
N LEU A 36 9.72 -10.76 -4.80
CA LEU A 36 8.40 -10.92 -4.22
C LEU A 36 8.08 -12.40 -4.14
N GLU A 37 7.54 -12.84 -3.01
CA GLU A 37 7.08 -14.21 -2.79
C GLU A 37 5.67 -14.17 -2.20
N ARG A 38 4.81 -15.11 -2.57
CA ARG A 38 3.50 -15.23 -1.92
C ARG A 38 3.72 -15.54 -0.44
N SER A 39 3.09 -14.76 0.43
CA SER A 39 3.19 -15.02 1.86
C SER A 39 2.36 -16.23 2.25
N GLY A 40 2.92 -17.05 3.14
CA GLY A 40 2.21 -18.17 3.77
C GLY A 40 1.40 -17.75 5.00
N ARG A 41 1.39 -16.46 5.34
CA ARG A 41 0.66 -15.93 6.51
C ARG A 41 -0.82 -15.79 6.20
N ASP A 42 -1.66 -16.05 7.20
CA ASP A 42 -3.09 -15.79 7.09
C ASP A 42 -3.33 -14.29 6.86
N PRO A 43 -4.10 -13.93 5.82
CA PRO A 43 -4.46 -12.54 5.58
C PRO A 43 -5.32 -11.99 6.73
N PRO A 44 -5.30 -10.67 6.97
CA PRO A 44 -6.27 -10.05 7.87
C PRO A 44 -7.69 -10.28 7.34
N VAL A 45 -8.69 -10.24 8.23
CA VAL A 45 -10.10 -10.47 7.87
C VAL A 45 -10.61 -9.49 6.82
N ASP A 46 -9.98 -8.32 6.75
CA ASP A 46 -10.29 -7.22 5.83
C ASP A 46 -9.45 -7.29 4.54
N ALA A 47 -8.68 -8.37 4.31
CA ALA A 47 -7.85 -8.51 3.12
C ALA A 47 -8.69 -8.75 1.86
N LEU A 48 -8.44 -7.93 0.85
CA LEU A 48 -9.06 -8.02 -0.46
C LEU A 48 -8.19 -8.78 -1.47
N GLY A 49 -6.99 -9.20 -1.06
CA GLY A 49 -6.04 -9.96 -1.88
C GLY A 49 -5.20 -10.94 -1.06
N ASP A 50 -4.30 -11.64 -1.73
CA ASP A 50 -3.32 -12.52 -1.09
C ASP A 50 -2.13 -11.71 -0.55
N PRO A 51 -1.65 -11.99 0.68
CA PRO A 51 -0.49 -11.30 1.24
C PRO A 51 0.80 -11.73 0.51
N VAL A 52 1.74 -10.80 0.41
CA VAL A 52 3.00 -10.96 -0.33
C VAL A 52 4.17 -10.56 0.54
N ASP A 53 5.19 -11.40 0.59
CA ASP A 53 6.44 -11.12 1.27
C ASP A 53 7.44 -10.47 0.31
N VAL A 54 8.04 -9.39 0.78
CA VAL A 54 9.03 -8.58 0.08
C VAL A 54 10.40 -8.93 0.65
N VAL A 55 11.07 -9.88 0.00
CA VAL A 55 12.32 -10.47 0.51
C VAL A 55 13.52 -9.71 -0.05
N GLY A 56 14.50 -9.45 0.81
CA GLY A 56 15.77 -8.83 0.45
C GLY A 56 15.74 -7.30 0.36
N LEU A 57 14.61 -6.66 0.66
CA LEU A 57 14.49 -5.20 0.62
C LEU A 57 15.33 -4.50 1.70
N GLU A 58 15.42 -5.06 2.89
CA GLU A 58 16.23 -4.57 4.02
C GLU A 58 17.73 -4.45 3.73
N ALA A 59 18.24 -5.17 2.73
CA ALA A 59 19.63 -5.09 2.29
C ALA A 59 19.90 -3.93 1.31
N SER A 60 18.85 -3.22 0.88
CA SER A 60 18.99 -2.04 0.01
C SER A 60 19.62 -0.87 0.77
N LYS A 61 20.43 -0.08 0.06
CA LYS A 61 21.11 1.10 0.62
C LYS A 61 20.71 2.36 -0.12
N ALA A 62 20.58 3.44 0.65
CA ALA A 62 20.13 4.74 0.15
C ALA A 62 18.79 4.61 -0.58
N VAL A 63 17.78 4.05 0.10
CA VAL A 63 16.41 4.00 -0.40
C VAL A 63 15.87 5.42 -0.45
N GLU A 64 15.38 5.81 -1.62
CA GLU A 64 14.77 7.12 -1.84
C GLU A 64 13.25 7.03 -1.91
N ALA A 65 12.74 5.95 -2.50
CA ALA A 65 11.30 5.70 -2.60
C ALA A 65 11.01 4.22 -2.82
N VAL A 66 9.87 3.75 -2.31
CA VAL A 66 9.31 2.42 -2.57
C VAL A 66 7.86 2.58 -2.97
N ARG A 67 7.50 2.09 -4.15
CA ARG A 67 6.14 2.04 -4.65
C ARG A 67 5.65 0.60 -4.61
N LEU A 68 4.58 0.37 -3.87
CA LEU A 68 3.90 -0.93 -3.74
C LEU A 68 2.59 -0.83 -4.50
N THR A 69 2.33 -1.70 -5.45
CA THR A 69 1.07 -1.76 -6.20
C THR A 69 0.50 -3.17 -6.08
N LEU A 70 -0.72 -3.29 -5.56
CA LEU A 70 -1.39 -4.55 -5.30
C LEU A 70 -2.73 -4.57 -6.03
N VAL A 71 -3.04 -5.67 -6.71
CA VAL A 71 -4.39 -5.91 -7.22
C VAL A 71 -5.28 -6.34 -6.07
N TYR A 72 -6.50 -5.81 -6.00
CA TYR A 72 -7.50 -6.22 -5.03
C TYR A 72 -8.74 -6.77 -5.74
N ASP A 73 -9.44 -7.70 -5.08
CA ASP A 73 -10.68 -8.24 -5.60
C ASP A 73 -11.88 -7.43 -5.05
N PRO A 74 -12.54 -6.60 -5.87
CA PRO A 74 -13.69 -5.80 -5.42
C PRO A 74 -14.90 -6.67 -5.04
N SER A 75 -14.96 -7.95 -5.46
CA SER A 75 -16.03 -8.85 -5.04
C SER A 75 -15.91 -9.30 -3.58
N ARG A 76 -14.73 -9.12 -2.98
CA ARG A 76 -14.48 -9.37 -1.55
C ARG A 76 -14.84 -8.18 -0.66
N LEU A 77 -15.16 -7.03 -1.25
CA LEU A 77 -15.52 -5.85 -0.48
C LEU A 77 -16.82 -6.09 0.31
N PRO A 78 -16.87 -5.68 1.59
CA PRO A 78 -18.10 -5.79 2.36
C PRO A 78 -19.23 -4.97 1.75
N PRO A 79 -20.50 -5.39 1.91
CA PRO A 79 -21.64 -4.65 1.41
C PRO A 79 -21.70 -3.26 2.07
N GLY A 80 -21.63 -2.21 1.25
CA GLY A 80 -21.58 -0.81 1.72
C GLY A 80 -20.18 -0.22 1.85
N ALA A 81 -19.12 -1.00 1.59
CA ALA A 81 -17.76 -0.49 1.42
C ALA A 81 -17.62 0.28 0.11
N SER A 82 -16.93 1.42 0.15
CA SER A 82 -16.58 2.12 -1.08
C SER A 82 -15.42 1.40 -1.75
N PRO A 83 -15.43 1.23 -3.08
CA PRO A 83 -14.27 0.68 -3.80
C PRO A 83 -12.99 1.50 -3.63
N THR A 84 -13.09 2.72 -3.11
CA THR A 84 -11.97 3.63 -2.78
C THR A 84 -11.45 3.48 -1.36
N ASP A 85 -12.17 2.77 -0.48
CA ASP A 85 -11.77 2.50 0.91
C ASP A 85 -10.78 1.32 0.97
N VAL A 86 -9.84 1.26 0.02
CA VAL A 86 -8.85 0.19 -0.09
C VAL A 86 -7.48 0.78 0.14
N THR A 87 -6.67 0.11 0.96
CA THR A 87 -5.30 0.55 1.26
C THR A 87 -4.32 -0.62 1.22
N VAL A 88 -3.04 -0.30 1.00
CA VAL A 88 -1.96 -1.25 1.26
C VAL A 88 -1.69 -1.25 2.76
N ALA A 89 -1.73 -2.42 3.38
CA ALA A 89 -1.30 -2.62 4.75
C ALA A 89 -0.01 -3.43 4.80
N VAL A 90 0.86 -3.09 5.75
CA VAL A 90 2.11 -3.81 6.01
C VAL A 90 2.05 -4.50 7.37
N GLN A 91 2.51 -5.73 7.43
CA GLN A 91 2.56 -6.47 8.69
C GLN A 91 3.74 -5.98 9.52
N THR A 92 3.46 -5.32 10.64
CA THR A 92 4.41 -4.97 11.69
C THR A 92 4.30 -5.95 12.86
N GLY A 93 5.22 -5.88 13.82
CA GLY A 93 5.16 -6.73 15.02
C GLY A 93 3.91 -6.53 15.88
N ASN A 94 3.18 -5.42 15.68
CA ASN A 94 1.97 -5.07 16.43
C ASN A 94 0.67 -5.36 15.66
N GLY A 95 0.74 -5.78 14.39
CA GLY A 95 -0.43 -6.00 13.55
C GLY A 95 -0.21 -5.52 12.12
N TRP A 96 -1.29 -5.21 11.42
CA TRP A 96 -1.25 -4.64 10.08
C TRP A 96 -1.36 -3.12 10.16
N ASP A 97 -0.31 -2.41 9.75
CA ASP A 97 -0.29 -0.96 9.66
C ASP A 97 -0.66 -0.52 8.23
N PRO A 98 -1.83 0.11 8.04
CA PRO A 98 -2.23 0.66 6.75
C PRO A 98 -1.38 1.88 6.36
N LEU A 99 -0.92 1.89 5.11
CA LEU A 99 -0.09 2.95 4.51
C LEU A 99 -0.95 3.97 3.77
N GLU A 100 -0.37 5.14 3.50
CA GLU A 100 -0.99 6.09 2.57
C GLU A 100 -0.96 5.51 1.15
N SER A 101 -2.16 5.28 0.60
CA SER A 101 -2.35 4.57 -0.66
C SER A 101 -3.35 5.27 -1.56
N THR A 102 -3.16 5.12 -2.86
CA THR A 102 -4.06 5.60 -3.91
C THR A 102 -4.71 4.41 -4.60
N VAL A 103 -6.03 4.44 -4.72
CA VAL A 103 -6.81 3.39 -5.38
C VAL A 103 -7.10 3.76 -6.83
N ASP A 104 -6.78 2.84 -7.74
CA ASP A 104 -7.12 2.89 -9.15
C ASP A 104 -8.27 1.91 -9.43
N LEU A 105 -9.47 2.47 -9.59
CA LEU A 105 -10.70 1.71 -9.82
C LEU A 105 -10.76 1.05 -11.21
N ASP A 106 -10.04 1.63 -12.19
CA ASP A 106 -10.02 1.13 -13.56
C ASP A 106 -9.23 -0.18 -13.66
N GLU A 107 -8.05 -0.20 -13.02
CA GLU A 107 -7.18 -1.38 -12.96
C GLU A 107 -7.49 -2.29 -11.76
N THR A 108 -8.40 -1.90 -10.85
CA THR A 108 -8.65 -2.58 -9.56
C THR A 108 -7.35 -2.80 -8.76
N THR A 109 -6.54 -1.74 -8.70
CA THR A 109 -5.26 -1.76 -7.99
C THR A 109 -5.20 -0.70 -6.92
N VAL A 110 -4.41 -0.94 -5.89
CA VAL A 110 -4.08 0.02 -4.85
C VAL A 110 -2.57 0.21 -4.81
N THR A 111 -2.14 1.46 -4.81
CA THR A 111 -0.72 1.84 -4.84
C THR A 111 -0.35 2.63 -3.60
N ALA A 112 0.60 2.13 -2.80
CA ALA A 112 1.24 2.90 -1.73
C ALA A 112 2.61 3.39 -2.17
N VAL A 113 2.97 4.60 -1.75
CA VAL A 113 4.31 5.18 -1.97
C VAL A 113 4.91 5.51 -0.62
N LEU A 114 6.04 4.90 -0.33
CA LEU A 114 6.85 5.18 0.86
C LEU A 114 8.12 5.92 0.43
N ASN A 115 8.55 6.86 1.26
CA ASN A 115 9.83 7.56 1.09
C ASN A 115 11.01 6.81 1.73
N ASP A 116 10.75 5.65 2.37
CA ASP A 116 11.74 4.79 2.99
C ASP A 116 11.32 3.31 2.84
N SER A 117 12.17 2.40 3.30
CA SER A 117 11.85 0.99 3.40
C SER A 117 10.63 0.74 4.31
N PRO A 118 9.70 -0.14 3.92
CA PRO A 118 8.60 -0.53 4.79
C PRO A 118 9.14 -1.21 6.04
N SER A 119 8.56 -0.90 7.20
CA SER A 119 8.95 -1.52 8.48
C SER A 119 8.54 -2.99 8.61
N GLY A 120 7.83 -3.53 7.61
CA GLY A 120 7.36 -4.91 7.53
C GLY A 120 7.73 -5.54 6.19
N GLU A 121 7.99 -6.84 6.21
CA GLU A 121 8.32 -7.63 5.01
C GLU A 121 7.05 -8.07 4.27
N THR A 122 5.93 -8.23 4.97
CA THR A 122 4.67 -8.69 4.36
C THR A 122 3.74 -7.51 4.07
N ILE A 123 3.19 -7.48 2.87
CA ILE A 123 2.25 -6.45 2.41
C ILE A 123 0.96 -7.10 1.89
N VAL A 124 -0.18 -6.42 2.04
CA VAL A 124 -1.49 -6.91 1.56
C VAL A 124 -2.40 -5.75 1.18
N ALA A 125 -3.29 -5.96 0.21
CA ALA A 125 -4.38 -5.03 -0.05
C ALA A 125 -5.52 -5.32 0.93
N GLY A 126 -5.89 -4.34 1.74
CA GLY A 126 -6.95 -4.45 2.74
C GLY A 126 -7.98 -3.34 2.60
N TYR A 127 -9.18 -3.60 3.09
CA TYR A 127 -10.19 -2.57 3.30
C TYR A 127 -9.77 -1.67 4.48
N ASP A 128 -9.78 -0.35 4.27
CA ASP A 128 -9.53 0.66 5.29
C ASP A 128 -10.84 1.36 5.63
N ASP A 129 -11.39 1.03 6.80
CA ASP A 129 -12.64 1.64 7.29
C ASP A 129 -12.43 3.03 7.91
N ARG A 130 -11.18 3.50 8.03
CA ARG A 130 -10.83 4.70 8.81
C ARG A 130 -11.24 6.00 8.11
N ASP A 131 -11.47 5.99 6.80
CA ASP A 131 -11.93 7.19 6.09
C ASP A 131 -13.42 7.51 6.35
N GLN A 132 -14.23 6.54 6.80
CA GLN A 132 -15.63 6.80 7.18
C GLN A 132 -15.77 7.64 8.47
N GLY A 133 -14.66 7.87 9.20
CA GLY A 133 -14.63 8.65 10.43
C GLY A 133 -14.25 10.13 10.28
N ARG A 134 -13.69 10.57 9.15
CA ARG A 134 -13.12 11.94 9.02
C ARG A 134 -14.07 13.02 8.50
N ASN A 135 -15.38 12.76 8.44
CA ASN A 135 -16.38 13.74 8.02
C ASN A 135 -17.47 14.06 9.08
N ARG A 136 -17.09 14.20 10.36
CA ARG A 136 -18.00 14.69 11.42
C ARG A 136 -17.47 15.88 12.24
N ASP A 137 -16.55 16.68 11.72
CA ASP A 137 -16.13 17.93 12.38
C ASP A 137 -16.12 19.14 11.43
N GLN A 138 -17.06 19.17 10.46
CA GLN A 138 -17.24 20.35 9.60
C GLN A 138 -18.72 20.68 9.47
N GLY A 139 -19.32 21.24 10.54
CA GLY A 139 -20.70 21.74 10.44
C GLY A 139 -21.40 22.07 11.77
N ARG A 140 -20.97 23.15 12.44
CA ARG A 140 -21.69 24.04 13.39
C ARG A 140 -20.61 24.57 14.35
N ASP A 141 -20.28 25.86 14.37
CA ASP A 141 -21.20 26.94 14.73
C ASP A 141 -21.02 28.19 13.86
N ALA A 142 -21.97 28.38 12.95
CA ALA A 142 -22.34 29.70 12.45
C ALA A 142 -23.70 30.04 13.07
N ALA A 143 -23.71 30.68 14.24
CA ALA A 143 -24.82 31.50 14.76
C ALA A 143 -24.31 32.25 16.00
N GLY A 144 -24.22 33.57 15.91
CA GLY A 144 -23.83 34.42 17.04
C GLY A 144 -24.95 34.54 18.08
N PRO A 145 -24.73 35.32 19.14
CA PRO A 145 -25.81 35.99 19.83
C PRO A 145 -25.86 37.46 19.39
N THR A 146 -27.04 37.84 18.92
CA THR A 146 -27.69 39.11 19.26
C THR A 146 -27.35 39.52 20.70
N GLU A 147 -26.83 40.73 20.88
CA GLU A 147 -27.36 41.82 21.73
C GLU A 147 -26.40 43.02 21.72
#